data_AF-A0A2K3LI35-F1
#
_entry.id   AF-A0A2K3LI35-F1
#
_cell.length_a   1.000
_cell.length_b   1.000
_cell.length_c   1.000
_cell.angle_alpha   90.00
_cell.angle_beta   90.00
_cell.angle_gamma   90.00
#
_symmetry.space_group_name_H-M   'P 1'
#
loop_
_entity.id
_entity.type
_entity.pdbx_description
1 polymer ?
#
loop_
_entity_poly.entity_id
_entity_poly.type
_entity_poly.pdbx_seq_one_letter_code
_entity_poly.pdbx_strand_id
1 'polypeptide(L)'
;MTLLCWQRTTRLVPKSKFKKTNHLEGLSFGIEAITMLDGTLLFEEIMQARQHLHAQYDELFPALCNGFPDIFPPELYTWENFLWACELWYSNSMKIMFSDGELRTCLIPVAGFLNHS
;
A
#
# COMPACT_ATOMS: atom_id res chain seq x y z
N MET A 1 0.14 6.83 -9.65
CA MET A 1 -0.32 8.17 -9.19
C MET A 1 -1.25 8.11 -7.97
N THR A 2 -2.24 7.21 -7.93
CA THR A 2 -3.30 7.22 -6.88
C THR A 2 -2.79 6.87 -5.47
N LEU A 3 -1.86 5.92 -5.34
CA LEU A 3 -1.22 5.56 -4.06
C LEU A 3 -0.35 6.71 -3.51
N LEU A 4 0.37 7.40 -4.39
CA LEU A 4 1.27 8.53 -4.10
C LEU A 4 0.50 9.73 -3.51
N CYS A 5 -0.62 10.09 -4.14
CA CYS A 5 -1.50 11.17 -3.64
C CYS A 5 -2.17 10.77 -2.31
N TRP A 6 -2.44 9.49 -2.09
CA TRP A 6 -3.07 9.01 -0.87
C TRP A 6 -2.12 9.01 0.34
N GLN A 7 -0.87 8.54 0.19
CA GLN A 7 0.14 8.58 1.27
C GLN A 7 0.37 10.00 1.82
N ARG A 8 0.32 11.00 0.93
CA ARG A 8 0.37 12.42 1.27
C ARG A 8 -0.82 12.84 2.14
N THR A 9 -2.01 12.39 1.80
CA THR A 9 -3.27 12.83 2.44
C THR A 9 -3.48 12.20 3.82
N THR A 10 -2.98 10.98 4.06
CA THR A 10 -3.19 10.31 5.34
C THR A 10 -2.19 10.67 6.44
N ARG A 11 -1.02 11.25 6.11
CA ARG A 11 -0.02 11.66 7.11
C ARG A 11 0.20 13.16 7.24
N LEU A 12 0.07 13.94 6.16
CA LEU A 12 0.19 15.41 6.23
C LEU A 12 -1.11 16.12 6.60
N VAL A 13 -2.22 15.38 6.72
CA VAL A 13 -3.48 15.93 7.24
C VAL A 13 -3.64 15.45 8.69
N PRO A 14 -3.49 16.33 9.70
CA PRO A 14 -3.63 16.00 11.13
C PRO A 14 -4.99 15.39 11.53
N LYS A 15 -5.95 15.34 10.58
CA LYS A 15 -7.30 14.80 10.73
C LYS A 15 -7.54 13.50 9.95
N SER A 16 -6.50 12.86 9.41
CA SER A 16 -6.66 11.58 8.72
C SER A 16 -7.27 10.53 9.66
N LYS A 17 -8.39 9.93 9.23
CA LYS A 17 -9.06 8.84 9.96
C LYS A 17 -8.39 7.48 9.74
N PHE A 18 -7.47 7.37 8.80
CA PHE A 18 -6.71 6.15 8.53
C PHE A 18 -5.42 6.18 9.34
N LYS A 19 -5.45 5.58 10.53
CA LYS A 19 -4.25 5.32 11.33
C LYS A 19 -3.58 4.05 10.82
N LYS A 20 -2.25 4.01 10.87
CA LYS A 20 -1.49 2.76 10.67
C LYS A 20 -1.96 1.78 11.75
N THR A 21 -2.69 0.76 11.35
CA THR A 21 -3.09 -0.36 12.18
C THR A 21 -2.28 -1.58 11.75
N ASN A 22 -2.06 -2.52 12.67
CA ASN A 22 -1.38 -3.79 12.39
C ASN A 22 -2.32 -4.67 11.54
N HIS A 23 -2.46 -4.37 10.26
CA HIS A 23 -3.02 -5.31 9.29
C HIS A 23 -1.97 -6.39 9.05
N LEU A 24 -2.34 -7.64 9.32
CA LEU A 24 -1.49 -8.81 9.14
C LEU A 24 -1.83 -9.43 7.78
N GLU A 25 -1.30 -8.83 6.72
CA GLU A 25 -1.39 -9.41 5.38
C GLU A 25 -0.07 -10.10 5.03
N GLY A 26 -0.13 -11.11 4.14
CA GLY A 26 1.02 -11.96 3.81
C GLY A 26 2.26 -11.18 3.36
N LEU A 27 2.07 -9.99 2.79
CA LEU A 27 3.13 -9.12 2.31
C LEU A 27 3.92 -8.45 3.43
N SER A 28 3.38 -8.30 4.64
CA SER A 28 4.05 -7.73 5.83
C SER A 28 4.45 -8.79 6.87
N PHE A 29 4.28 -10.08 6.55
CA PHE A 29 4.72 -11.16 7.43
C PHE A 29 6.20 -11.00 7.82
N GLY A 30 6.45 -11.18 9.12
CA GLY A 30 7.81 -11.28 9.64
C GLY A 30 8.53 -12.48 9.03
N ILE A 31 9.87 -12.42 9.06
CA ILE A 31 10.72 -13.46 8.46
C ILE A 31 10.34 -14.86 8.97
N GLU A 32 10.08 -15.00 10.28
CA GLU A 32 9.67 -16.26 10.90
C GLU A 32 8.38 -16.83 10.28
N ALA A 33 7.35 -15.99 10.10
CA ALA A 33 6.08 -16.42 9.52
C ALA A 33 6.21 -16.79 8.03
N ILE A 34 7.08 -16.12 7.29
CA ILE A 34 7.35 -16.45 5.88
C ILE A 34 8.13 -17.75 5.75
N THR A 35 9.10 -18.00 6.63
CA THR A 35 9.86 -19.25 6.61
C THR A 35 8.99 -20.47 6.93
N MET A 36 7.88 -20.30 7.66
CA MET A 36 6.91 -21.37 7.87
C MET A 36 6.14 -21.77 6.60
N LEU A 37 6.14 -20.93 5.57
CA LEU A 37 5.52 -21.19 4.28
C LEU A 37 6.51 -21.82 3.27
N ASP A 38 7.76 -22.06 3.65
CA ASP A 38 8.78 -22.60 2.75
C ASP A 38 8.32 -23.93 2.10
N GLY A 39 8.59 -24.06 0.81
CA GLY A 39 8.12 -25.18 -0.02
C GLY A 39 6.64 -25.13 -0.43
N THR A 40 5.88 -24.08 -0.07
CA THR A 40 4.51 -23.88 -0.55
C THR A 40 4.45 -22.95 -1.76
N LEU A 41 3.41 -23.10 -2.60
CA LEU A 41 3.13 -22.15 -3.69
C LEU A 41 2.90 -20.72 -3.16
N LEU A 42 2.28 -20.60 -1.98
CA LEU A 42 2.00 -19.31 -1.35
C LEU A 42 3.30 -18.55 -1.00
N PHE A 43 4.36 -19.26 -0.60
CA PHE A 43 5.66 -18.63 -0.35
C PHE A 43 6.23 -17.99 -1.62
N GLU A 44 6.23 -18.74 -2.73
CA GLU A 44 6.71 -18.23 -4.02
C GLU A 44 5.89 -17.01 -4.50
N GLU A 45 4.56 -17.07 -4.36
CA GLU A 45 3.67 -15.95 -4.70
C GLU A 45 3.95 -14.70 -3.85
N ILE A 46 4.14 -14.86 -2.54
CA ILE A 46 4.49 -13.74 -1.64
C ILE A 46 5.86 -13.16 -2.00
N MET A 47 6.85 -14.00 -2.28
CA MET A 47 8.19 -13.55 -2.64
C MET A 47 8.21 -12.80 -3.96
N GLN A 48 7.52 -13.32 -4.99
CA GLN A 48 7.38 -12.64 -6.27
C GLN A 48 6.65 -11.30 -6.14
N ALA A 49 5.55 -11.26 -5.36
CA ALA A 49 4.80 -10.03 -5.12
C ALA A 49 5.65 -8.98 -4.40
N ARG A 50 6.42 -9.39 -3.38
CA ARG A 50 7.36 -8.49 -2.67
C ARG A 50 8.45 -7.96 -3.58
N GLN A 51 9.05 -8.82 -4.40
CA GLN A 51 10.09 -8.41 -5.35
C GLN A 51 9.54 -7.40 -6.37
N HIS A 52 8.32 -7.65 -6.88
CA HIS A 52 7.65 -6.73 -7.80
C HIS A 52 7.38 -5.36 -7.17
N LEU A 53 6.91 -5.34 -5.91
CA LEU A 53 6.70 -4.09 -5.18
C LEU A 53 8.03 -3.37 -4.89
N HIS A 54 9.09 -4.09 -4.54
CA HIS A 54 10.41 -3.49 -4.33
C HIS A 54 10.95 -2.83 -5.60
N ALA A 55 10.82 -3.48 -6.76
CA ALA A 55 11.23 -2.91 -8.03
C ALA A 55 10.48 -1.60 -8.34
N GLN A 56 9.16 -1.55 -8.10
CA GLN A 56 8.38 -0.32 -8.25
C GLN A 56 8.82 0.77 -7.27
N TYR A 57 9.16 0.39 -6.03
CA TYR A 57 9.64 1.34 -5.04
C TYR A 57 10.95 1.99 -5.48
N ASP A 58 11.92 1.17 -5.89
CA ASP A 58 13.26 1.60 -6.29
C ASP A 58 13.24 2.47 -7.56
N GLU A 59 12.31 2.21 -8.49
CA GLU A 59 12.14 3.01 -9.70
C GLU A 59 11.56 4.40 -9.41
N LEU A 60 10.63 4.51 -8.47
CA LEU A 60 9.84 5.73 -8.25
C LEU A 60 10.37 6.62 -7.13
N PHE A 61 10.50 6.07 -5.93
CA PHE A 61 10.64 6.90 -4.72
C PHE A 61 12.02 7.53 -4.56
N PRO A 62 13.14 6.83 -4.80
CA PRO A 62 14.45 7.47 -4.75
C PRO A 62 14.53 8.71 -5.66
N ALA A 63 14.02 8.61 -6.89
CA ALA A 63 14.01 9.71 -7.84
C ALA A 63 13.07 10.85 -7.39
N LEU A 64 11.85 10.54 -6.94
CA LEU A 64 10.88 11.54 -6.50
C LEU A 64 11.30 12.27 -5.22
N CYS A 65 11.84 11.54 -4.24
CA CYS A 65 12.34 12.09 -2.99
C CYS A 65 13.57 12.99 -3.22
N ASN A 66 14.47 12.60 -4.12
CA ASN A 66 15.63 13.42 -4.47
C ASN A 66 15.24 14.66 -5.30
N GLY A 67 14.29 14.51 -6.22
CA GLY A 67 13.85 15.59 -7.12
C GLY A 67 12.93 16.62 -6.48
N PHE A 68 12.08 16.18 -5.53
CA PHE A 68 11.05 17.03 -4.92
C PHE A 68 10.88 16.73 -3.42
N PRO A 69 11.90 16.96 -2.58
CA PRO A 69 11.88 16.60 -1.16
C PRO A 69 10.75 17.29 -0.36
N ASP A 70 10.36 18.51 -0.75
CA ASP A 70 9.25 19.23 -0.12
C ASP A 70 7.88 18.56 -0.37
N ILE A 71 7.78 17.80 -1.46
CA ILE A 71 6.56 17.09 -1.88
C ILE A 71 6.61 15.63 -1.43
N PHE A 72 7.79 15.01 -1.51
CA PHE A 72 8.05 13.61 -1.16
C PHE A 72 9.14 13.52 -0.07
N PRO A 73 8.82 13.83 1.20
CA PRO A 73 9.80 13.75 2.27
C PRO A 73 10.27 12.29 2.48
N PRO A 74 11.58 11.99 2.35
CA PRO A 74 12.10 10.62 2.40
C PRO A 74 11.65 9.83 3.65
N GLU A 75 11.49 10.50 4.79
CA GLU A 75 11.05 9.92 6.06
C GLU A 75 9.61 9.36 6.02
N LEU A 76 8.77 9.84 5.10
CA LEU A 76 7.40 9.36 4.91
C LEU A 76 7.34 8.24 3.87
N TYR A 77 8.22 8.28 2.88
CA TYR A 77 8.25 7.37 1.73
C TYR A 77 9.30 6.26 1.89
N THR A 78 9.38 5.66 3.08
CA THR A 78 10.20 4.46 3.32
C THR A 78 9.55 3.21 2.71
N TRP A 79 10.35 2.16 2.51
CA TRP A 79 9.87 0.87 2.02
C TRP A 79 8.70 0.33 2.87
N GLU A 80 8.80 0.39 4.21
CA GLU A 80 7.77 -0.12 5.11
C GLU A 80 6.46 0.66 5.00
N ASN A 81 6.53 1.95 4.70
CA ASN A 81 5.34 2.79 4.52
C ASN A 81 4.73 2.61 3.12
N PHE A 82 5.55 2.33 2.12
CA PHE A 82 5.09 1.93 0.80
C PHE A 82 4.37 0.59 0.84
N LEU A 83 4.99 -0.43 1.42
CA LEU A 83 4.42 -1.77 1.54
C LEU A 83 3.07 -1.75 2.28
N TRP A 84 3.01 -1.03 3.41
CA TRP A 84 1.77 -0.84 4.17
C TRP A 84 0.66 -0.16 3.34
N ALA A 85 1.02 0.83 2.52
CA ALA A 85 0.05 1.50 1.66
C ALA A 85 -0.47 0.56 0.55
N CYS A 86 0.40 -0.28 0.00
CA CYS A 86 0.03 -1.30 -0.99
C CYS A 86 -0.94 -2.33 -0.39
N GLU A 87 -0.67 -2.86 0.79
CA GLU A 87 -1.55 -3.80 1.51
C GLU A 87 -2.94 -3.18 1.74
N LEU A 88 -2.98 -1.97 2.30
CA LEU A 88 -4.25 -1.28 2.50
C LEU A 88 -5.01 -1.11 1.18
N TRP A 89 -4.31 -0.74 0.10
CA TRP A 89 -4.92 -0.58 -1.21
C TRP A 89 -5.47 -1.91 -1.76
N TYR A 90 -4.71 -3.00 -1.68
CA TYR A 90 -5.14 -4.28 -2.21
C TYR A 90 -6.33 -4.85 -1.46
N SER A 91 -6.42 -4.64 -0.15
CA SER A 91 -7.49 -5.23 0.65
C SER A 91 -8.73 -4.36 0.80
N ASN A 92 -8.62 -3.04 0.63
CA ASN A 92 -9.71 -2.11 0.90
C ASN A 92 -10.13 -1.25 -0.29
N SER A 93 -9.43 -1.34 -1.43
CA SER A 93 -9.85 -0.59 -2.61
C SER A 93 -11.04 -1.26 -3.30
N MET A 94 -11.92 -0.43 -3.86
CA MET A 94 -13.09 -0.87 -4.62
C MET A 94 -13.15 -0.15 -5.96
N LYS A 95 -13.63 -0.85 -6.98
CA LYS A 95 -13.95 -0.27 -8.28
C LYS A 95 -15.32 0.39 -8.22
N ILE A 96 -15.37 1.68 -8.45
CA ILE A 96 -16.58 2.50 -8.37
C ILE A 96 -16.85 3.12 -9.73
N MET A 97 -18.10 3.02 -10.18
CA MET A 97 -18.61 3.72 -11.34
C MET A 97 -18.90 5.17 -10.94
N PHE A 98 -18.21 6.12 -11.54
CA PHE A 98 -18.46 7.54 -11.31
C PHE A 98 -19.62 8.03 -12.18
N SER A 99 -20.17 9.19 -11.83
CA SER A 99 -21.29 9.81 -12.56
C SER A 99 -20.96 10.18 -14.00
N ASP A 100 -19.67 10.27 -14.33
CA ASP A 100 -19.14 10.45 -15.69
C ASP A 100 -19.05 9.13 -16.49
N GLY A 101 -19.43 8.00 -15.89
CA GLY A 101 -19.36 6.67 -16.50
C GLY A 101 -17.99 6.00 -16.40
N GLU A 102 -16.99 6.65 -15.80
CA GLU A 102 -15.65 6.10 -15.66
C GLU A 102 -15.54 5.19 -14.43
N LEU A 103 -14.94 4.02 -14.62
CA LEU A 103 -14.65 3.10 -13.54
C LEU A 103 -13.30 3.44 -12.91
N ARG A 104 -13.28 3.80 -11.62
CA ARG A 104 -12.04 4.13 -10.91
C ARG A 104 -11.90 3.28 -9.66
N THR A 105 -10.65 2.96 -9.34
CA THR A 105 -10.31 2.24 -8.10
C THR A 105 -10.11 3.27 -6.99
N CYS A 106 -10.85 3.14 -5.90
CA CYS A 106 -10.86 4.11 -4.80
C CYS A 106 -10.87 3.39 -3.44
N LEU A 107 -10.27 4.04 -2.44
CA LEU A 107 -10.47 3.68 -1.04
C LEU A 107 -11.73 4.39 -0.53
N ILE A 108 -12.71 3.62 -0.04
CA ILE A 108 -13.94 4.17 0.53
C ILE A 108 -13.85 4.08 2.07
N PRO A 109 -13.76 5.22 2.79
CA PRO A 109 -13.48 5.22 4.22
C PRO A 109 -14.44 4.44 5.12
N VAL A 110 -15.71 4.29 4.71
CA VAL A 110 -16.72 3.61 5.53
C VAL A 110 -16.90 2.15 5.09
N ALA A 111 -16.78 1.87 3.79
CA ALA A 111 -17.00 0.53 3.26
C ALA A 111 -15.81 -0.41 3.51
N GLY A 112 -14.61 0.11 3.76
CA GLY A 112 -13.48 -0.70 4.25
C GLY A 112 -13.68 -1.32 5.65
N PHE A 113 -14.75 -0.96 6.37
CA PHE A 113 -15.12 -1.60 7.64
C PHE A 113 -16.07 -2.80 7.46
N LEU A 114 -16.54 -3.06 6.25
CA LEU A 114 -17.43 -4.19 5.96
C LEU A 114 -16.59 -5.41 5.58
N ASN A 115 -16.65 -6.45 6.41
CA ASN A 115 -15.95 -7.70 6.13
C ASN A 115 -16.68 -8.52 5.08
N HIS A 116 -15.91 -9.28 4.28
CA HIS A 116 -16.47 -10.31 3.42
C HIS A 116 -16.97 -11.48 4.29
N SER A 117 -18.20 -11.93 4.04
CA SER A 117 -18.82 -13.12 4.65
C SER A 117 -18.65 -14.36 3.80
#